data_AF-A0A6I7NCM4-F1
#
_entry.id   AF-A0A6I7NCM4-F1
#
_cell.length_a   1.000
_cell.length_b   1.000
_cell.length_c   1.000
_cell.angle_alpha   90.00
_cell.angle_beta   90.00
_cell.angle_gamma   90.00
#
_symmetry.space_group_name_H-M   'P 1'
#
loop_
_entity.id
_entity.type
_entity.pdbx_description
1 polymer ?
#
loop_
_entity_poly.entity_id
_entity_poly.type
_entity_poly.pdbx_seq_one_letter_code
_entity_poly.pdbx_strand_id
1 'polypeptide(L)'
;MAESSNFAFLREYDPVFFQLANTAELAFASDPNTTLIKLRQLGEALAQHLAAVAGVDFDEQTSQADLLYRLNRELRLEPQIKELFHILRIEGNKATHQFRTQHKEAMDGLKVARA
;
A
#
# COMPACT_ATOMS: atom_id res chain seq x y z
N MET A 1 1.73 26.15 9.70
CA MET A 1 0.43 25.44 9.75
C MET A 1 0.73 24.01 9.37
N ALA A 2 0.37 23.02 10.18
CA ALA A 2 0.59 21.63 9.76
C ALA A 2 -0.33 21.38 8.56
N GLU A 3 0.24 21.23 7.38
CA GLU A 3 -0.52 20.89 6.19
C GLU A 3 -1.27 19.58 6.46
N SER A 4 -2.57 19.59 6.19
CA SER A 4 -3.40 18.40 6.31
C SER A 4 -2.94 17.38 5.28
N SER A 5 -2.45 16.22 5.74
CA SER A 5 -2.06 15.10 4.88
C SER A 5 -3.18 14.71 3.92
N ASN A 6 -2.85 14.36 2.66
CA ASN A 6 -3.83 13.86 1.69
C ASN A 6 -4.47 12.52 2.11
N PHE A 7 -3.90 11.88 3.13
CA PHE A 7 -4.34 10.61 3.71
C PHE A 7 -4.99 10.77 5.10
N ALA A 8 -5.31 11.99 5.53
CA ALA A 8 -5.91 12.23 6.85
C ALA A 8 -7.19 11.43 7.12
N PHE A 9 -7.94 11.06 6.07
CA PHE A 9 -9.14 10.22 6.15
C PHE A 9 -8.86 8.81 6.71
N LEU A 10 -7.63 8.29 6.56
CA LEU A 10 -7.26 6.97 7.07
C LEU A 10 -7.28 6.87 8.61
N ARG A 11 -7.24 8.02 9.31
CA ARG A 11 -7.30 8.05 10.78
C ARG A 11 -8.58 7.46 11.34
N GLU A 12 -9.67 7.51 10.60
CA GLU A 12 -10.96 6.97 11.01
C GLU A 12 -11.02 5.44 10.90
N TYR A 13 -10.12 4.84 10.11
CA TYR A 13 -10.10 3.39 9.85
C TYR A 13 -9.07 2.66 10.71
N ASP A 14 -7.81 3.09 10.66
CA ASP A 14 -6.74 2.50 11.45
C ASP A 14 -5.54 3.47 11.57
N PRO A 15 -5.01 3.73 12.79
CA PRO A 15 -3.82 4.56 12.98
C PRO A 15 -2.60 4.10 12.17
N VAL A 16 -2.42 2.80 11.97
CA VAL A 16 -1.31 2.23 11.19
C VAL A 16 -1.42 2.60 9.71
N PHE A 17 -2.63 2.58 9.15
CA PHE A 17 -2.83 2.99 7.75
C PHE A 17 -2.46 4.46 7.56
N PHE A 18 -2.95 5.33 8.45
CA PHE A 18 -2.57 6.74 8.43
C PHE A 18 -1.07 6.92 8.58
N GLN A 19 -0.44 6.24 9.53
CA GLN A 19 1.00 6.34 9.76
C GLN A 19 1.80 5.95 8.52
N LEU A 20 1.49 4.82 7.88
CA LEU A 20 2.18 4.35 6.68
C LEU A 20 2.01 5.33 5.52
N ALA A 21 0.78 5.76 5.24
CA ALA A 21 0.48 6.66 4.14
C ALA A 21 1.07 8.06 4.34
N ASN A 22 0.95 8.62 5.55
CA ASN A 22 1.53 9.91 5.91
C ASN A 22 3.07 9.87 5.86
N THR A 23 3.69 8.76 6.29
CA THR A 23 5.15 8.61 6.17
C THR A 23 5.57 8.54 4.69
N ALA A 24 4.80 7.86 3.84
CA ALA A 24 5.04 7.85 2.40
C ALA A 24 4.98 9.27 1.81
N GLU A 25 3.93 10.01 2.15
CA GLU A 25 3.73 11.38 1.68
C GLU A 25 4.86 12.33 2.12
N LEU A 26 5.26 12.27 3.40
CA LEU A 26 6.35 13.10 3.92
C LEU A 26 7.71 12.76 3.30
N ALA A 27 7.94 11.49 2.96
CA ALA A 27 9.19 11.05 2.35
C ALA A 27 9.31 11.49 0.88
N PHE A 28 8.20 11.78 0.19
CA PHE A 28 8.16 12.00 -1.27
C PHE A 28 9.22 12.94 -1.81
N ALA A 29 9.42 14.10 -1.17
CA ALA A 29 10.31 15.13 -1.66
C ALA A 29 11.80 14.79 -1.47
N SER A 30 12.14 14.14 -0.35
CA SER A 30 13.53 13.83 0.00
C SER A 30 13.98 12.43 -0.41
N ASP A 31 13.04 11.48 -0.44
CA ASP A 31 13.29 10.07 -0.69
C ASP A 31 12.06 9.40 -1.36
N PRO A 32 11.96 9.48 -2.70
CA PRO A 32 10.90 8.82 -3.44
C PRO A 32 10.98 7.28 -3.36
N ASN A 33 12.15 6.70 -3.03
CA ASN A 33 12.28 5.25 -2.82
C ASN A 33 11.54 4.81 -1.55
N THR A 34 11.80 5.49 -0.43
CA THR A 34 11.08 5.26 0.84
C THR A 34 9.57 5.46 0.67
N THR A 35 9.15 6.40 -0.17
CA THR A 35 7.72 6.59 -0.49
C THR A 35 7.10 5.31 -1.02
N LEU A 36 7.67 4.71 -2.07
CA LEU A 36 7.15 3.47 -2.66
C LEU A 36 7.19 2.28 -1.69
N ILE A 37 8.23 2.18 -0.87
CA ILE A 37 8.31 1.15 0.18
C ILE A 37 7.17 1.31 1.19
N LYS A 38 6.88 2.53 1.64
CA LYS A 38 5.79 2.80 2.59
C LYS A 38 4.41 2.56 1.99
N LEU A 39 4.21 2.88 0.72
CA LEU A 39 2.95 2.59 0.03
C LEU A 39 2.74 1.08 -0.17
N ARG A 40 3.81 0.32 -0.41
CA ARG A 40 3.74 -1.14 -0.40
C ARG A 40 3.32 -1.66 0.98
N GLN A 41 3.94 -1.16 2.05
CA GLN A 41 3.57 -1.55 3.41
C GLN A 41 2.10 -1.22 3.72
N LEU A 42 1.60 -0.07 3.24
CA LEU A 42 0.18 0.27 3.34
C LEU A 42 -0.71 -0.76 2.62
N GLY A 43 -0.36 -1.14 1.39
CA GLY A 43 -1.07 -2.18 0.65
C GLY A 43 -1.03 -3.56 1.34
N GLU A 44 0.08 -3.92 1.98
CA GLU A 44 0.18 -5.14 2.78
C GLU A 44 -0.74 -5.09 4.02
N ALA A 45 -0.73 -3.98 4.77
CA ALA A 45 -1.55 -3.79 5.95
C ALA A 45 -3.06 -3.82 5.62
N LEU A 46 -3.46 -3.16 4.53
CA LEU A 46 -4.85 -3.20 4.05
C LEU A 46 -5.28 -4.61 3.66
N ALA A 47 -4.43 -5.36 2.95
CA ALA A 47 -4.74 -6.75 2.58
C ALA A 47 -4.88 -7.65 3.82
N GLN A 48 -3.99 -7.52 4.80
CA GLN A 48 -4.06 -8.29 6.05
C GLN A 48 -5.32 -7.95 6.86
N HIS A 49 -5.70 -6.67 6.93
CA HIS A 49 -6.94 -6.25 7.57
C HIS A 49 -8.17 -6.84 6.87
N LEU A 50 -8.23 -6.76 5.53
CA LEU A 50 -9.32 -7.38 4.77
C LEU A 50 -9.38 -8.89 5.00
N ALA A 51 -8.23 -9.56 5.11
CA ALA A 51 -8.18 -11.00 5.33
C ALA A 51 -8.73 -11.36 6.72
N ALA A 52 -8.34 -10.61 7.75
CA ALA A 52 -8.86 -10.79 9.11
C ALA A 52 -10.38 -10.58 9.18
N VAL A 53 -10.91 -9.55 8.51
CA VAL A 53 -12.36 -9.27 8.48
C VAL A 53 -13.12 -10.32 7.66
N ALA A 54 -12.53 -10.82 6.58
CA ALA A 54 -13.14 -11.81 5.69
C ALA A 54 -13.01 -13.26 6.18
N GLY A 55 -12.27 -13.52 7.27
CA GLY A 55 -11.97 -14.87 7.73
C GLY A 55 -11.04 -15.64 6.79
N VAL A 56 -10.16 -14.93 6.07
CA VAL A 56 -9.12 -15.53 5.22
C VAL A 56 -7.86 -15.73 6.04
N ASP A 57 -7.44 -16.99 6.20
CA ASP A 57 -6.24 -17.32 6.96
C ASP A 57 -4.95 -16.87 6.25
N PHE A 58 -4.05 -16.29 7.04
CA PHE A 58 -2.69 -15.95 6.66
C PHE A 58 -1.76 -16.01 7.87
N ASP A 59 -0.48 -16.17 7.60
CA ASP A 59 0.59 -16.24 8.59
C ASP A 59 1.87 -15.57 8.04
N GLU A 60 2.96 -15.63 8.80
CA GLU A 60 4.26 -15.05 8.42
C GLU A 60 4.87 -15.69 7.15
N GLN A 61 4.43 -16.88 6.77
CA GLN A 61 4.90 -17.57 5.56
C GLN A 61 4.06 -17.24 4.34
N THR A 62 2.87 -16.66 4.54
CA THR A 62 1.96 -16.29 3.47
C THR A 62 2.50 -15.07 2.74
N SER A 63 2.92 -15.26 1.48
CA SER A 63 3.39 -14.14 0.67
C SER A 63 2.25 -13.15 0.38
N GLN A 64 2.57 -11.88 0.15
CA GLN A 64 1.56 -10.90 -0.23
C GLN A 64 0.79 -11.31 -1.50
N ALA A 65 1.46 -11.95 -2.47
CA ALA A 65 0.82 -12.42 -3.69
C ALA A 65 -0.21 -13.52 -3.40
N ASP A 66 0.14 -14.47 -2.50
CA ASP A 66 -0.76 -15.53 -2.07
C ASP A 66 -1.95 -14.99 -1.29
N LEU A 67 -1.71 -14.03 -0.39
CA LEU A 67 -2.77 -13.36 0.37
C LEU A 67 -3.76 -12.66 -0.57
N LEU A 68 -3.27 -11.88 -1.54
CA LEU A 68 -4.11 -11.21 -2.54
C LEU A 68 -4.89 -12.21 -3.41
N TYR A 69 -4.28 -13.35 -3.74
CA TYR A 69 -4.98 -14.43 -4.46
C TYR A 69 -6.13 -15.02 -3.62
N ARG A 70 -5.88 -15.34 -2.35
CA ARG A 70 -6.89 -15.87 -1.41
C ARG A 70 -8.03 -14.86 -1.20
N LEU A 71 -7.69 -13.60 -0.93
CA LEU A 71 -8.64 -12.51 -0.80
C LEU A 71 -9.53 -12.35 -2.03
N ASN A 72 -8.94 -12.38 -3.22
CA ASN A 72 -9.72 -12.25 -4.44
C ASN A 72 -10.68 -13.42 -4.64
N ARG A 73 -10.28 -14.64 -4.25
CA ARG A 73 -11.16 -15.81 -4.33
C ARG A 73 -12.34 -15.70 -3.36
N GLU A 74 -12.10 -15.18 -2.15
CA GLU A 74 -13.12 -15.04 -1.11
C GLU A 74 -14.05 -13.86 -1.39
N LEU A 75 -13.49 -12.67 -1.57
CA LEU A 75 -14.24 -11.42 -1.67
C LEU A 75 -14.69 -11.07 -3.09
N ARG A 76 -14.19 -11.79 -4.11
CA ARG A 76 -14.45 -11.50 -5.53
C ARG A 76 -14.19 -10.04 -5.87
N LEU A 77 -13.02 -9.55 -5.47
CA LEU A 77 -12.62 -8.16 -5.64
C LEU A 77 -12.82 -7.68 -7.08
N GLU A 78 -13.30 -6.46 -7.24
CA GLU A 78 -13.39 -5.82 -8.54
C GLU A 78 -12.00 -5.76 -9.21
N PRO A 79 -11.91 -5.94 -10.55
CA PRO A 79 -10.64 -5.93 -11.26
C PRO A 79 -9.77 -4.70 -10.94
N GLN A 80 -10.39 -3.54 -10.76
CA GLN A 80 -9.70 -2.30 -10.42
C GLN A 80 -9.01 -2.39 -9.05
N ILE A 81 -9.69 -2.90 -8.02
CA ILE A 81 -9.11 -3.04 -6.66
C ILE A 81 -7.91 -3.98 -6.68
N LYS A 82 -8.00 -5.09 -7.41
CA LYS A 82 -6.88 -6.02 -7.59
C LYS A 82 -5.68 -5.34 -8.23
N GLU A 83 -5.93 -4.50 -9.24
CA GLU A 83 -4.90 -3.79 -9.96
C GLU A 83 -4.19 -2.76 -9.06
N LEU A 84 -4.92 -2.04 -8.20
CA LEU A 84 -4.32 -1.11 -7.23
C LEU A 84 -3.33 -1.84 -6.30
N PHE A 85 -3.73 -2.98 -5.72
CA PHE A 85 -2.82 -3.80 -4.91
C PHE A 85 -1.63 -4.33 -5.72
N HIS A 86 -1.85 -4.74 -6.96
CA HIS A 86 -0.79 -5.21 -7.84
C HIS A 86 0.25 -4.11 -8.11
N ILE A 87 -0.19 -2.90 -8.45
CA ILE A 87 0.68 -1.75 -8.72
C ILE A 87 1.54 -1.43 -7.50
N LEU A 88 0.93 -1.27 -6.31
CA LEU A 88 1.67 -0.95 -5.09
C LEU A 88 2.71 -2.03 -4.75
N ARG A 89 2.36 -3.31 -4.95
CA ARG A 89 3.29 -4.43 -4.75
C ARG A 89 4.48 -4.37 -5.71
N ILE A 90 4.21 -4.19 -7.00
CA ILE A 90 5.26 -4.21 -8.03
C ILE A 90 6.20 -3.03 -7.88
N GLU A 91 5.67 -1.81 -7.73
CA GLU A 91 6.49 -0.61 -7.61
C GLU A 91 7.30 -0.59 -6.31
N GLY A 92 6.72 -1.01 -5.18
CA GLY A 92 7.47 -1.18 -3.94
C GLY A 92 8.57 -2.22 -4.04
N ASN A 93 8.35 -3.34 -4.73
CA ASN A 93 9.39 -4.36 -4.95
C ASN A 93 10.55 -3.82 -5.80
N LYS A 94 10.24 -3.08 -6.87
CA LYS A 94 11.26 -2.42 -7.70
C LYS A 94 12.06 -1.43 -6.85
N ALA A 95 11.40 -0.63 -6.01
CA ALA A 95 12.05 0.30 -5.11
C ALA A 95 13.03 -0.42 -4.17
N THR A 96 12.63 -1.53 -3.54
CA THR A 96 13.49 -2.30 -2.63
C THR A 96 14.73 -2.89 -3.30
N HIS A 97 14.62 -3.36 -4.56
CA HIS A 97 15.68 -4.15 -5.19
C HIS A 97 16.50 -3.43 -6.26
N GLN A 98 15.99 -2.37 -6.88
CA GLN A 98 16.64 -1.72 -8.05
C GLN A 98 17.43 -0.46 -7.68
N PHE A 99 17.27 0.06 -6.46
CA PHE A 99 17.97 1.26 -5.95
C PHE A 99 17.88 2.51 -6.84
N ARG A 100 16.94 2.51 -7.80
CA ARG A 100 16.65 3.61 -8.72
C ARG A 100 15.15 3.86 -8.67
N THR A 101 14.77 5.02 -8.15
CA THR A 101 13.37 5.46 -8.09
C THR A 101 13.32 6.92 -8.48
N GLN A 102 12.41 7.28 -9.39
CA GLN A 102 12.18 8.68 -9.74
C GLN A 102 10.93 9.18 -9.02
N HIS A 103 10.82 10.50 -8.89
CA HIS A 103 9.65 11.13 -8.28
C HIS A 103 8.35 10.82 -9.03
N LYS A 104 8.42 10.52 -10.32
CA LYS A 104 7.22 10.18 -11.10
C LYS A 104 6.57 8.90 -10.60
N GLU A 105 7.34 7.83 -10.44
CA GLU A 105 6.82 6.54 -9.96
C GLU A 105 6.27 6.69 -8.53
N ALA A 106 6.97 7.42 -7.66
CA ALA A 106 6.50 7.70 -6.30
C ALA A 106 5.19 8.52 -6.27
N MET A 107 5.06 9.53 -7.13
CA MET A 107 3.84 10.33 -7.26
C MET A 107 2.66 9.49 -7.78
N ASP A 108 2.91 8.65 -8.77
CA ASP A 108 1.89 7.74 -9.30
C ASP A 108 1.47 6.72 -8.23
N GLY A 109 2.42 6.22 -7.43
CA GLY A 109 2.12 5.39 -6.26
C GLY A 109 1.22 6.09 -5.23
N LEU A 110 1.49 7.35 -4.90
CA LEU A 110 0.66 8.13 -3.95
C LEU A 110 -0.77 8.28 -4.47
N LYS A 111 -0.96 8.51 -5.77
CA LYS A 111 -2.30 8.57 -6.39
C LYS A 111 -3.02 7.23 -6.33
N VAL A 112 -2.32 6.15 -6.65
CA VAL A 112 -2.85 4.78 -6.60
C VAL A 112 -3.31 4.42 -5.18
N ALA A 113 -2.51 4.75 -4.16
CA ALA A 113 -2.86 4.47 -2.78
C ALA A 113 -4.04 5.28 -2.23
N ARG A 114 -4.36 6.42 -2.87
CA ARG A 114 -5.45 7.32 -2.46
C ARG A 114 -6.76 7.08 -3.24
N ALA A 115 -6.71 6.36 -4.36
CA ALA A 115 -7.85 6.13 -5.26
C ALA A 115 -8.95 5.31 -4.58
#